data_AF-M5CE79-F1
#
_entry.id   AF-M5CE79-F1
#
_cell.length_a   1.000
_cell.length_b   1.000
_cell.length_c   1.000
_cell.angle_alpha   90.00
_cell.angle_beta   90.00
_cell.angle_gamma   90.00
#
_symmetry.space_group_name_H-M   'P 1'
#
loop_
_entity.id
_entity.type
_entity.pdbx_description
1 polymer ?
#
loop_
_entity_poly.entity_id
_entity_poly.type
_entity_poly.pdbx_seq_one_letter_code
_entity_poly.pdbx_strand_id
1 'polypeptide(L)'
;MIVPNKATVGIKNQKDLWAIENGSDNIRWRDVDIHNDNPAEELNSISLHEPDKIPIERKFYGYPSCFSTWNSSSVPRNASQPAFDLPTGAQFSILPVGTQPDDAWCQTPKNNKPPRLVFQAHSAPLDFAFYDNSKCSPKENNIGLPSKWDGDAFSSFHGSFNSEPPTVLFVFRGQVMPLVHLPNRLRDMNRFSTHQTKPNALPSAFVPSL
;
A
#
# COMPACT_ATOMS: atom_id res chain seq x y z
N MET A 1 -3.25 4.74 -19.26
CA MET A 1 -3.09 4.00 -17.99
C MET A 1 -3.85 4.78 -16.94
N ILE A 2 -4.72 4.11 -16.19
CA ILE A 2 -5.58 4.79 -15.22
C ILE A 2 -5.20 4.25 -13.87
N VAL A 3 -4.43 5.04 -13.11
CA VAL A 3 -4.21 4.78 -11.70
C VAL A 3 -4.69 6.00 -10.94
N PRO A 4 -5.97 6.00 -10.53
CA PRO A 4 -6.58 7.10 -9.78
C PRO A 4 -5.95 7.21 -8.39
N ASN A 5 -6.06 8.37 -7.75
CA ASN A 5 -5.62 8.63 -6.36
C ASN A 5 -4.12 8.44 -6.08
N LYS A 6 -3.27 8.72 -7.07
CA LYS A 6 -1.81 8.71 -6.90
C LYS A 6 -1.31 10.00 -6.28
N ALA A 7 -0.54 9.85 -5.20
CA ALA A 7 0.14 10.98 -4.57
C ALA A 7 1.46 11.30 -5.28
N THR A 8 2.27 10.27 -5.57
CA THR A 8 3.54 10.43 -6.29
C THR A 8 3.86 9.25 -7.19
N VAL A 9 4.64 9.52 -8.24
CA VAL A 9 5.25 8.54 -9.13
C VAL A 9 6.77 8.71 -9.20
N GLY A 10 7.50 7.60 -9.33
CA GLY A 10 8.97 7.59 -9.42
C GLY A 10 9.44 6.52 -10.41
N ILE A 11 10.54 6.79 -11.14
CA ILE A 11 11.08 5.86 -12.13
C ILE A 11 12.25 5.08 -11.53
N LYS A 12 12.22 3.74 -11.66
CA LYS A 12 13.37 2.88 -11.33
C LYS A 12 13.94 2.27 -12.60
N ASN A 13 15.24 2.46 -12.81
CA ASN A 13 16.02 1.84 -13.90
C ASN A 13 15.45 2.08 -15.32
N GLN A 14 14.68 3.16 -15.53
CA GLN A 14 14.00 3.51 -16.80
C GLN A 14 13.04 2.45 -17.36
N LYS A 15 12.74 1.38 -16.60
CA LYS A 15 11.93 0.25 -17.05
C LYS A 15 10.56 0.20 -16.39
N ASP A 16 10.51 0.62 -15.12
CA ASP A 16 9.29 0.58 -14.33
C ASP A 16 9.02 1.96 -13.73
N LEU A 17 7.79 2.41 -13.89
CA LEU A 17 7.20 3.50 -13.12
C LEU A 17 6.61 2.89 -11.84
N TRP A 18 6.95 3.46 -10.70
CA TRP A 18 6.41 3.10 -9.40
C TRP A 18 5.45 4.20 -8.99
N ALA A 19 4.30 3.84 -8.44
CA ALA A 19 3.25 4.79 -8.12
C ALA A 19 2.66 4.45 -6.75
N ILE A 20 2.71 5.41 -5.82
CA ILE A 20 2.19 5.24 -4.47
C ILE A 20 0.78 5.86 -4.38
N GLU A 21 -0.15 5.13 -3.80
CA GLU A 21 -1.58 5.46 -3.74
C GLU A 21 -2.01 5.86 -2.34
N ASN A 22 -2.98 6.78 -2.27
CA ASN A 22 -3.81 6.98 -1.10
C ASN A 22 -5.12 6.19 -1.31
N GLY A 23 -5.37 5.21 -0.45
CA GLY A 23 -6.56 4.38 -0.42
C GLY A 23 -7.80 5.21 -0.12
N SER A 24 -8.97 4.64 -0.42
CA SER A 24 -10.23 5.37 -0.28
C SER A 24 -10.72 5.48 1.16
N ASP A 25 -11.28 6.64 1.46
CA ASP A 25 -11.99 6.95 2.69
C ASP A 25 -13.34 6.25 2.79
N ASN A 26 -13.80 6.04 4.05
CA ASN A 26 -15.17 5.63 4.37
C ASN A 26 -15.65 4.38 3.63
N ILE A 27 -14.71 3.46 3.37
CA ILE A 27 -14.98 2.28 2.57
C ILE A 27 -15.92 1.33 3.34
N ARG A 28 -16.85 0.73 2.61
CA ARG A 28 -17.72 -0.34 3.12
C ARG A 28 -17.55 -1.57 2.25
N TRP A 29 -17.58 -2.74 2.88
CA TRP A 29 -17.65 -4.03 2.19
C TRP A 29 -18.98 -4.69 2.51
N ARG A 30 -19.83 -4.86 1.51
CA ARG A 30 -21.19 -5.44 1.67
C ARG A 30 -21.98 -4.75 2.78
N ASP A 31 -21.99 -3.43 2.72
CA ASP A 31 -22.61 -2.53 3.70
C ASP A 31 -22.04 -2.61 5.12
N VAL A 32 -20.93 -3.31 5.35
CA VAL A 32 -20.17 -3.27 6.61
C VAL A 32 -19.12 -2.18 6.52
N ASP A 33 -19.11 -1.28 7.50
CA ASP A 33 -18.03 -0.31 7.63
C ASP A 33 -16.73 -1.03 8.04
N ILE A 34 -15.69 -0.87 7.22
CA ILE A 34 -14.37 -1.45 7.46
C ILE A 34 -13.27 -0.38 7.43
N HIS A 35 -13.64 0.90 7.40
CA HIS A 35 -12.73 1.98 7.04
C HIS A 35 -11.55 2.12 8.00
N ASN A 36 -11.73 1.90 9.31
CA ASN A 36 -10.67 2.16 10.30
C ASN A 36 -9.35 1.42 10.00
N ASP A 37 -9.44 0.26 9.38
CA ASP A 37 -8.31 -0.65 9.18
C ASP A 37 -8.20 -1.12 7.72
N ASN A 38 -9.01 -0.57 6.81
CA ASN A 38 -9.03 -0.87 5.37
C ASN A 38 -9.56 0.36 4.58
N PRO A 39 -9.23 0.51 3.29
CA PRO A 39 -8.34 -0.32 2.52
C PRO A 39 -6.88 0.02 2.81
N ALA A 40 -5.98 -0.85 2.38
CA ALA A 40 -4.56 -0.58 2.45
C ALA A 40 -4.17 0.55 1.50
N GLU A 41 -3.13 1.30 1.87
CA GLU A 41 -2.40 2.13 0.93
C GLU A 41 -1.56 1.22 0.02
N GLU A 42 -1.21 1.67 -1.18
CA GLU A 42 -0.58 0.79 -2.17
C GLU A 42 0.69 1.37 -2.80
N LEU A 43 1.70 0.53 -3.01
CA LEU A 43 2.76 0.77 -3.98
C LEU A 43 2.54 -0.11 -5.20
N ASN A 44 2.27 0.52 -6.33
CA ASN A 44 2.02 -0.13 -7.61
C ASN A 44 3.24 -0.03 -8.54
N SER A 45 3.49 -1.09 -9.31
CA SER A 45 4.53 -1.11 -10.34
C SER A 45 3.92 -1.19 -11.72
N ILE A 46 4.31 -0.26 -12.55
CA ILE A 46 3.86 -0.05 -13.91
C ILE A 46 5.04 -0.34 -14.84
N SER A 47 4.93 -1.41 -15.62
CA SER A 47 5.89 -1.68 -16.69
C SER A 47 5.79 -0.61 -17.78
N LEU A 48 6.92 0.02 -18.10
CA LEU A 48 7.07 0.92 -19.27
C LEU A 48 7.53 0.16 -20.51
N HIS A 49 7.65 -1.18 -20.45
CA HIS A 49 7.97 -2.00 -21.61
C HIS A 49 6.74 -2.14 -22.52
N GLU A 50 6.88 -1.68 -23.77
CA GLU A 50 5.86 -1.75 -24.83
C GLU A 50 4.44 -1.39 -24.35
N PRO A 51 4.25 -0.22 -23.72
CA PRO A 51 3.01 0.12 -23.02
C PRO A 51 1.80 0.18 -23.97
N ASP A 52 2.03 0.46 -25.25
CA ASP A 52 1.01 0.52 -26.30
C ASP A 52 0.47 -0.88 -26.67
N LYS A 53 1.25 -1.94 -26.42
CA LYS A 53 0.83 -3.33 -26.67
C LYS A 53 0.02 -3.94 -25.54
N ILE A 54 -0.01 -3.29 -24.37
CA ILE A 54 -0.80 -3.76 -23.23
C ILE A 54 -2.26 -3.36 -23.47
N PRO A 55 -3.21 -4.30 -23.56
CA PRO A 55 -4.63 -3.98 -23.70
C PRO A 55 -5.15 -3.14 -22.53
N ILE A 56 -6.14 -2.29 -22.75
CA ILE A 56 -6.65 -1.36 -21.73
C ILE A 56 -7.18 -2.10 -20.50
N GLU A 57 -7.80 -3.26 -20.72
CA GLU A 57 -8.31 -4.18 -19.70
C GLU A 57 -7.23 -4.76 -18.79
N ARG A 58 -5.95 -4.67 -19.19
CA ARG A 58 -4.81 -5.11 -18.37
C ARG A 58 -4.05 -3.96 -17.71
N LYS A 59 -4.59 -2.73 -17.79
CA LYS A 59 -4.00 -1.49 -17.24
C LYS A 59 -4.74 -0.97 -16.00
N PHE A 60 -5.61 -1.77 -15.40
CA PHE A 60 -6.40 -1.42 -14.21
C PHE A 60 -5.72 -1.91 -12.92
N TYR A 61 -5.75 -1.08 -11.88
CA TYR A 61 -5.19 -1.36 -10.56
C TYR A 61 -6.24 -1.35 -9.43
N GLY A 62 -7.49 -0.99 -9.74
CA GLY A 62 -8.63 -1.33 -8.89
C GLY A 62 -9.72 -0.28 -8.83
N TYR A 63 -9.34 0.98 -8.59
CA TYR A 63 -10.30 2.08 -8.48
C TYR A 63 -11.20 2.20 -9.73
N PRO A 64 -12.50 2.51 -9.58
CA PRO A 64 -13.20 2.85 -8.32
C PRO A 64 -13.79 1.67 -7.56
N SER A 65 -13.60 0.44 -8.03
CA SER A 65 -14.42 -0.69 -7.57
C SER A 65 -13.65 -1.68 -6.71
N CYS A 66 -12.36 -1.88 -6.97
CA CYS A 66 -11.50 -2.83 -6.26
C CYS A 66 -10.47 -2.11 -5.39
N PHE A 67 -10.29 -2.56 -4.16
CA PHE A 67 -9.35 -2.01 -3.19
C PHE A 67 -8.60 -3.12 -2.46
N SER A 68 -7.43 -2.83 -1.88
CA SER A 68 -6.60 -3.84 -1.21
C SER A 68 -6.88 -3.97 0.28
N THR A 69 -6.86 -5.21 0.78
CA THR A 69 -7.03 -5.52 2.21
C THR A 69 -5.79 -5.14 3.00
N TRP A 70 -5.93 -4.44 4.12
CA TRP A 70 -4.86 -4.28 5.10
C TRP A 70 -5.03 -5.27 6.26
N ASN A 71 -6.15 -5.18 6.98
CA ASN A 71 -6.39 -5.99 8.18
C ASN A 71 -7.80 -6.58 8.18
N SER A 72 -7.91 -7.85 7.78
CA SER A 72 -9.19 -8.58 7.80
C SER A 72 -9.70 -8.89 9.20
N SER A 73 -8.82 -9.02 10.19
CA SER A 73 -9.21 -9.33 11.57
C SER A 73 -9.90 -8.18 12.29
N SER A 74 -9.82 -6.95 11.74
CA SER A 74 -10.55 -5.78 12.25
C SER A 74 -12.05 -5.81 11.91
N VAL A 75 -12.45 -6.58 10.88
CA VAL A 75 -13.81 -6.54 10.36
C VAL A 75 -14.73 -7.35 11.26
N PRO A 76 -15.80 -6.75 11.80
CA PRO A 76 -16.74 -7.46 12.67
C PRO A 76 -17.37 -8.66 11.95
N ARG A 77 -17.37 -9.83 12.60
CA ARG A 77 -18.11 -10.99 12.10
C ARG A 77 -19.60 -10.80 12.32
N ASN A 78 -20.38 -10.98 11.26
CA ASN A 78 -21.84 -11.00 11.30
C ASN A 78 -22.32 -12.37 10.80
N ALA A 79 -23.12 -13.09 11.58
CA ALA A 79 -23.62 -14.42 11.19
C ALA A 79 -24.47 -14.39 9.89
N SER A 80 -25.05 -13.23 9.56
CA SER A 80 -25.87 -13.02 8.36
C SER A 80 -25.06 -12.66 7.12
N GLN A 81 -23.73 -12.50 7.23
CA GLN A 81 -22.87 -12.13 6.11
C GLN A 81 -21.61 -13.01 6.06
N PRO A 82 -21.04 -13.26 4.87
CA PRO A 82 -19.77 -13.99 4.81
C PRO A 82 -18.67 -13.22 5.54
N ALA A 83 -17.77 -13.93 6.19
CA ALA A 83 -16.63 -13.32 6.85
C ALA A 83 -15.68 -12.66 5.84
N PHE A 84 -15.14 -11.50 6.20
CA PHE A 84 -14.10 -10.82 5.43
C PHE A 84 -12.73 -11.47 5.72
N ASP A 85 -12.54 -12.70 5.24
CA ASP A 85 -11.33 -13.51 5.50
C ASP A 85 -10.31 -13.37 4.33
N LEU A 86 -9.98 -12.14 3.95
CA LEU A 86 -8.99 -11.85 2.90
C LEU A 86 -7.59 -11.61 3.48
N PRO A 87 -6.52 -12.14 2.85
CA PRO A 87 -5.16 -11.85 3.29
C PRO A 87 -4.75 -10.41 2.97
N THR A 88 -3.85 -9.84 3.77
CA THR A 88 -3.27 -8.51 3.51
C THR A 88 -2.70 -8.43 2.09
N GLY A 89 -3.13 -7.44 1.32
CA GLY A 89 -2.79 -7.23 -0.09
C GLY A 89 -3.74 -7.89 -1.10
N ALA A 90 -4.65 -8.77 -0.68
CA ALA A 90 -5.70 -9.25 -1.58
C ALA A 90 -6.72 -8.14 -1.85
N GLN A 91 -7.14 -8.04 -3.11
CA GLN A 91 -8.11 -7.04 -3.53
C GLN A 91 -9.56 -7.52 -3.35
N PHE A 92 -10.45 -6.61 -2.99
CA PHE A 92 -11.88 -6.84 -2.77
C PHE A 92 -12.71 -5.76 -3.46
N SER A 93 -13.97 -6.07 -3.74
CA SER A 93 -14.92 -5.13 -4.34
C SER A 93 -15.75 -4.42 -3.28
N ILE A 94 -16.03 -3.14 -3.49
CA ILE A 94 -17.00 -2.37 -2.69
C ILE A 94 -18.40 -2.35 -3.29
N LEU A 95 -18.57 -2.95 -4.47
CA LEU A 95 -19.85 -2.91 -5.15
C LEU A 95 -20.87 -3.85 -4.48
N PRO A 96 -22.18 -3.57 -4.64
CA PRO A 96 -23.22 -4.42 -4.07
C PRO A 96 -23.12 -5.88 -4.52
N VAL A 97 -23.53 -6.79 -3.64
CA VAL A 97 -23.58 -8.23 -3.95
C VAL A 97 -24.45 -8.45 -5.20
N GLY A 98 -23.95 -9.24 -6.15
CA GLY A 98 -24.63 -9.52 -7.42
C GLY A 98 -24.28 -8.54 -8.55
N THR A 99 -23.38 -7.58 -8.32
CA THR A 99 -22.84 -6.69 -9.35
C THR A 99 -21.38 -7.04 -9.69
N GLN A 100 -20.87 -6.50 -10.80
CA GLN A 100 -19.48 -6.70 -11.24
C GLN A 100 -18.74 -5.34 -11.30
N PRO A 101 -17.43 -5.30 -10.98
CA PRO A 101 -16.62 -6.43 -10.50
C PRO A 101 -16.98 -6.88 -9.08
N ASP A 102 -16.95 -8.20 -8.83
CA ASP A 102 -17.02 -8.79 -7.50
C ASP A 102 -15.61 -9.08 -6.93
N ASP A 103 -15.53 -9.64 -5.71
CA ASP A 103 -14.25 -9.97 -5.07
C ASP A 103 -13.39 -10.92 -5.95
N ALA A 104 -14.00 -11.91 -6.60
CA ALA A 104 -13.28 -12.87 -7.44
C ALA A 104 -12.72 -12.20 -8.71
N TRP A 105 -13.49 -11.27 -9.29
CA TRP A 105 -13.03 -10.44 -10.39
C TRP A 105 -11.84 -9.57 -9.96
N CYS A 106 -11.96 -8.89 -8.81
CA CYS A 106 -10.92 -8.03 -8.26
C CYS A 106 -9.63 -8.80 -7.94
N GLN A 107 -9.73 -10.07 -7.57
CA GLN A 107 -8.59 -10.94 -7.29
C GLN A 107 -7.94 -11.54 -8.53
N THR A 108 -8.57 -11.42 -9.71
CA THR A 108 -8.06 -12.01 -10.95
C THR A 108 -6.99 -11.09 -11.59
N PRO A 109 -5.69 -11.47 -11.63
CA PRO A 109 -4.61 -10.58 -12.08
C PRO A 109 -4.66 -10.18 -13.57
N LYS A 110 -5.50 -10.85 -14.35
CA LYS A 110 -5.79 -10.51 -15.76
C LYS A 110 -6.77 -9.35 -15.88
N ASN A 111 -7.62 -9.16 -14.87
CA ASN A 111 -8.68 -8.15 -14.83
C ASN A 111 -8.22 -6.93 -14.01
N ASN A 112 -7.55 -7.18 -12.89
CA ASN A 112 -7.09 -6.15 -11.98
C ASN A 112 -5.65 -6.44 -11.51
N LYS A 113 -4.76 -5.47 -11.63
CA LYS A 113 -3.36 -5.61 -11.21
C LYS A 113 -3.27 -5.46 -9.69
N PRO A 114 -2.74 -6.46 -8.97
CA PRO A 114 -2.54 -6.34 -7.54
C PRO A 114 -1.40 -5.36 -7.22
N PRO A 115 -1.44 -4.72 -6.05
CA PRO A 115 -0.33 -3.89 -5.59
C PRO A 115 0.93 -4.73 -5.39
N ARG A 116 2.09 -4.08 -5.56
CA ARG A 116 3.37 -4.74 -5.33
C ARG A 116 3.72 -4.81 -3.85
N LEU A 117 3.30 -3.79 -3.09
CA LEU A 117 3.34 -3.70 -1.63
C LEU A 117 2.11 -2.93 -1.16
N VAL A 118 1.69 -3.20 0.08
CA VAL A 118 0.64 -2.45 0.75
C VAL A 118 1.13 -1.88 2.08
N PHE A 119 0.53 -0.77 2.51
CA PHE A 119 0.81 -0.12 3.79
C PHE A 119 -0.47 0.04 4.61
N GLN A 120 -0.27 0.39 5.88
CA GLN A 120 -1.37 0.62 6.82
C GLN A 120 -2.39 1.61 6.27
N ALA A 121 -3.67 1.26 6.38
CA ALA A 121 -4.79 2.10 5.98
C ALA A 121 -4.64 3.53 6.52
N HIS A 122 -4.97 4.52 5.68
CA HIS A 122 -4.97 5.96 6.00
C HIS A 122 -3.61 6.54 6.40
N SER A 123 -2.51 5.83 6.20
CA SER A 123 -1.18 6.36 6.48
C SER A 123 -0.75 7.45 5.48
N ALA A 124 -1.50 7.64 4.40
CA ALA A 124 -1.42 8.75 3.45
C ALA A 124 0.02 8.97 2.91
N PRO A 125 0.60 7.98 2.19
CA PRO A 125 1.91 8.15 1.60
C PRO A 125 1.89 9.25 0.54
N LEU A 126 2.73 10.27 0.67
CA LEU A 126 2.72 11.40 -0.27
C LEU A 126 3.85 11.36 -1.28
N ASP A 127 5.01 10.86 -0.89
CA ASP A 127 6.20 10.83 -1.75
C ASP A 127 7.03 9.57 -1.46
N PHE A 128 7.83 9.16 -2.44
CA PHE A 128 8.89 8.18 -2.25
C PHE A 128 10.07 8.41 -3.20
N ALA A 129 11.27 8.06 -2.74
CA ALA A 129 12.49 8.12 -3.53
C ALA A 129 13.28 6.82 -3.43
N PHE A 130 13.88 6.38 -4.54
CA PHE A 130 14.85 5.30 -4.52
C PHE A 130 16.22 5.84 -4.13
N TYR A 131 16.83 5.21 -3.14
CA TYR A 131 18.21 5.50 -2.80
C TYR A 131 19.14 4.94 -3.88
N ASP A 132 20.04 5.80 -4.35
CA ASP A 132 20.99 5.53 -5.41
C ASP A 132 22.39 5.86 -4.88
N ASN A 133 23.07 4.85 -4.37
CA ASN A 133 24.39 4.99 -3.77
C ASN A 133 25.45 5.40 -4.81
N SER A 134 25.18 5.24 -6.11
CA SER A 134 26.11 5.72 -7.14
C SER A 134 26.28 7.25 -7.11
N LYS A 135 25.32 7.97 -6.54
CA LYS A 135 25.34 9.43 -6.34
C LYS A 135 26.08 9.86 -5.05
N CYS A 136 26.46 8.93 -4.19
CA CYS A 136 27.17 9.23 -2.95
C CYS A 136 28.69 9.35 -3.17
N SER A 137 29.32 10.28 -2.45
CA SER A 137 30.79 10.42 -2.39
C SER A 137 31.23 10.77 -0.96
N PRO A 138 31.98 9.90 -0.26
CA PRO A 138 32.38 8.56 -0.68
C PRO A 138 31.18 7.58 -0.72
N LYS A 139 31.25 6.57 -1.61
CA LYS A 139 30.22 5.52 -1.75
C LYS A 139 30.06 4.67 -0.50
N GLU A 140 31.14 4.46 0.23
CA GLU A 140 31.14 3.84 1.54
C GLU A 140 31.32 4.92 2.58
N ASN A 141 30.39 5.02 3.53
CA ASN A 141 30.44 6.02 4.59
C ASN A 141 29.73 5.49 5.84
N ASN A 142 30.15 5.97 7.01
CA ASN A 142 29.59 5.57 8.31
C ASN A 142 28.71 6.66 8.94
N ILE A 143 28.38 7.72 8.19
CA ILE A 143 27.69 8.92 8.71
C ILE A 143 26.32 9.13 8.02
N GLY A 144 26.10 8.53 6.84
CA GLY A 144 24.86 8.60 6.08
C GLY A 144 24.23 7.23 5.81
N LEU A 145 23.38 7.16 4.78
CA LEU A 145 22.77 5.90 4.36
C LEU A 145 23.87 4.95 3.86
N PRO A 146 23.88 3.68 4.31
CA PRO A 146 24.92 2.74 3.94
C PRO A 146 24.69 2.17 2.54
N SER A 147 25.76 1.81 1.84
CA SER A 147 25.72 1.24 0.48
C SER A 147 24.83 0.00 0.35
N LYS A 148 24.69 -0.79 1.42
CA LYS A 148 23.79 -1.96 1.49
C LYS A 148 22.30 -1.63 1.31
N TRP A 149 21.91 -0.35 1.33
CA TRP A 149 20.54 0.11 1.09
C TRP A 149 20.33 0.54 -0.37
N ASP A 150 21.35 0.48 -1.22
CA ASP A 150 21.25 0.87 -2.63
C ASP A 150 20.06 0.18 -3.33
N GLY A 151 19.19 0.98 -3.95
CA GLY A 151 17.96 0.54 -4.59
C GLY A 151 16.74 0.41 -3.67
N ASP A 152 16.87 0.62 -2.35
CA ASP A 152 15.72 0.70 -1.44
C ASP A 152 14.88 1.96 -1.71
N ALA A 153 13.58 1.89 -1.43
CA ALA A 153 12.69 3.04 -1.46
C ALA A 153 12.49 3.60 -0.06
N PHE A 154 12.52 4.93 0.05
CA PHE A 154 12.13 5.69 1.23
C PHE A 154 10.83 6.43 0.92
N SER A 155 9.84 6.35 1.79
CA SER A 155 8.55 7.03 1.58
C SER A 155 8.08 7.78 2.82
N SER A 156 7.47 8.94 2.61
CA SER A 156 6.86 9.77 3.65
C SER A 156 5.37 9.47 3.77
N PHE A 157 4.91 9.28 5.01
CA PHE A 157 3.53 8.98 5.35
C PHE A 157 2.94 10.16 6.11
N HIS A 158 2.03 10.91 5.50
CA HIS A 158 1.53 12.18 6.04
C HIS A 158 0.66 12.00 7.29
N GLY A 159 0.16 10.80 7.52
CA GLY A 159 -0.69 10.47 8.66
C GLY A 159 -2.18 10.59 8.34
N SER A 160 -2.98 9.92 9.17
CA SER A 160 -4.41 9.74 8.91
C SER A 160 -5.25 10.87 9.49
N PHE A 161 -6.29 11.25 8.76
CA PHE A 161 -7.43 11.98 9.33
C PHE A 161 -8.68 11.09 9.51
N ASN A 162 -8.76 9.96 8.79
CA ASN A 162 -9.94 9.10 8.70
C ASN A 162 -9.70 7.70 9.31
N SER A 163 -9.13 7.66 10.51
CA SER A 163 -8.84 6.43 11.26
C SER A 163 -8.80 6.74 12.75
N GLU A 164 -9.34 5.84 13.56
CA GLU A 164 -9.26 5.91 15.02
C GLU A 164 -8.62 4.65 15.63
N PRO A 165 -7.48 4.77 16.36
CA PRO A 165 -6.68 5.97 16.55
C PRO A 165 -5.98 6.43 15.26
N PRO A 166 -5.49 7.68 15.19
CA PRO A 166 -4.79 8.15 14.00
C PRO A 166 -3.45 7.42 13.83
N THR A 167 -3.11 7.12 12.58
CA THR A 167 -1.76 6.74 12.16
C THR A 167 -0.87 7.98 12.09
N VAL A 168 0.29 7.91 12.74
CA VAL A 168 1.24 9.02 12.86
C VAL A 168 2.10 9.20 11.61
N LEU A 169 2.76 10.35 11.47
CA LEU A 169 3.78 10.61 10.45
C LEU A 169 5.00 9.71 10.66
N PHE A 170 5.43 8.99 9.62
CA PHE A 170 6.66 8.19 9.64
C PHE A 170 7.35 8.10 8.28
N VAL A 171 8.60 7.62 8.29
CA VAL A 171 9.36 7.26 7.08
C VAL A 171 9.48 5.75 6.98
N PHE A 172 9.06 5.19 5.85
CA PHE A 172 9.23 3.77 5.55
C PHE A 172 10.50 3.53 4.74
N ARG A 173 11.13 2.38 4.94
CA ARG A 173 12.20 1.83 4.08
C ARG A 173 11.79 0.44 3.61
N GLY A 174 11.84 0.19 2.31
CA GLY A 174 11.56 -1.14 1.74
C GLY A 174 12.47 -1.52 0.58
N GLN A 175 12.84 -2.80 0.52
CA GLN A 175 13.53 -3.39 -0.62
C GLN A 175 12.55 -3.59 -1.79
N VAL A 176 12.84 -2.94 -2.91
CA VAL A 176 12.02 -3.04 -4.13
C VAL A 176 12.73 -3.89 -5.16
N MET A 177 12.41 -5.20 -5.20
CA MET A 177 13.02 -6.18 -6.10
C MET A 177 12.12 -6.52 -7.31
N PRO A 178 12.71 -6.71 -8.52
CA PRO A 178 11.98 -7.22 -9.69
C PRO A 178 11.40 -8.61 -9.43
N LEU A 179 10.21 -8.90 -9.96
CA LEU A 179 9.47 -10.15 -9.72
C LEU A 179 10.27 -11.41 -10.11
N VAL A 180 11.20 -11.28 -11.07
CA VAL A 180 12.04 -12.38 -11.61
C VAL A 180 13.05 -12.91 -10.59
N HIS A 181 13.34 -12.17 -9.52
CA HIS A 181 14.35 -12.51 -8.52
C HIS A 181 13.77 -12.80 -7.12
N LEU A 182 12.44 -12.95 -7.00
CA LEU A 182 11.85 -13.41 -5.73
C LEU A 182 11.99 -14.94 -5.61
N PRO A 183 12.74 -15.48 -4.63
CA PRO A 183 12.65 -16.89 -4.30
C PRO A 183 11.19 -17.22 -3.95
N ASN A 184 10.70 -18.38 -4.39
CA ASN A 184 9.28 -18.78 -4.27
C ASN A 184 8.69 -18.65 -2.85
N ARG A 185 9.53 -18.60 -1.79
CA ARG A 185 9.12 -18.38 -0.40
C ARG A 185 8.88 -16.92 0.02
N LEU A 186 9.23 -15.92 -0.80
CA LEU A 186 9.00 -14.49 -0.52
C LEU A 186 7.78 -13.91 -1.24
N ARG A 187 7.04 -14.72 -2.02
CA ARG A 187 5.75 -14.30 -2.60
C ARG A 187 4.65 -14.18 -1.54
N ASP A 188 4.81 -14.90 -0.41
CA ASP A 188 3.82 -14.98 0.67
C ASP A 188 4.24 -14.26 1.96
N MET A 189 5.29 -13.41 1.92
CA MET A 189 5.81 -12.75 3.12
C MET A 189 5.70 -11.23 3.05
N ASN A 190 4.64 -10.70 3.67
CA ASN A 190 4.62 -9.36 4.28
C ASN A 190 5.50 -9.33 5.54
N ARG A 191 6.76 -9.77 5.47
CA ARG A 191 7.69 -9.66 6.61
C ARG A 191 8.51 -8.38 6.45
N PHE A 192 7.86 -7.26 6.76
CA PHE A 192 8.48 -5.95 6.80
C PHE A 192 8.94 -5.63 8.23
N SER A 193 10.16 -5.13 8.37
CA SER A 193 10.62 -4.51 9.61
C SER A 193 10.02 -3.12 9.69
N THR A 194 8.78 -3.01 10.17
CA THR A 194 8.25 -1.73 10.64
C THR A 194 8.85 -1.47 12.02
N HIS A 195 9.64 -0.40 12.17
CA HIS A 195 9.77 0.23 13.49
C HIS A 195 8.53 1.11 13.70
N GLN A 196 7.40 0.44 13.95
CA GLN A 196 6.15 1.08 14.35
C GLN A 196 5.96 0.79 15.84
N THR A 197 6.31 1.74 16.70
CA THR A 197 5.84 1.75 18.09
C THR A 197 4.39 2.25 18.08
N LYS A 198 3.43 1.41 18.47
CA LYS A 198 2.12 1.92 18.91
C LYS A 198 2.40 2.94 20.02
N PRO A 199 1.89 4.17 19.96
CA PRO A 199 1.89 5.00 21.15
C PRO A 199 1.00 4.30 22.17
N ASN A 200 1.62 3.82 23.26
CA ASN A 200 0.87 3.55 24.49
C ASN A 200 0.09 4.81 24.82
N ALA A 201 -1.18 4.65 25.19
CA ALA A 201 -2.04 5.74 25.67
C ALA A 201 -1.23 6.68 26.55
N LEU A 202 -1.10 7.94 26.13
CA LEU A 202 -0.46 8.97 26.95
C LEU A 202 -1.22 9.02 28.29
N PRO A 203 -0.53 8.87 29.43
CA PRO A 203 -1.15 9.15 30.71
C PRO A 203 -1.54 10.63 30.72
N SER A 204 -2.74 10.92 31.19
CA SER A 204 -3.30 12.25 31.40
C SER A 204 -2.27 13.16 32.09
N ALA A 205 -1.76 14.15 31.36
CA ALA A 205 -0.84 15.14 31.89
C ALA A 205 -1.42 16.56 31.72
N PHE A 206 -1.77 17.12 32.88
CA PHE A 206 -1.73 18.54 33.27
C PHE A 206 -2.28 19.60 32.30
N VAL A 207 -3.46 20.12 32.66
CA VAL A 207 -3.94 21.45 32.26
C VAL A 207 -3.20 22.49 33.10
N PRO A 208 -2.45 23.46 32.52
CA PRO A 208 -2.06 24.65 33.25
C PRO A 208 -3.25 25.62 33.25
N SER A 209 -3.72 25.99 34.43
CA SER A 209 -4.64 27.11 34.62
C SER A 209 -3.98 28.42 34.21
N LEU A 210 -4.77 29.28 33.54
CA LEU A 210 -4.47 30.68 33.23
C LEU A 210 -4.04 31.49 34.46
#